data_AF-A0A380ZZS8-F1
#
_entry.id   AF-A0A380ZZS8-F1
#
_cell.length_a   1.000
_cell.length_b   1.000
_cell.length_c   1.000
_cell.angle_alpha   90.00
_cell.angle_beta   90.00
_cell.angle_gamma   90.00
#
_symmetry.space_group_name_H-M   'P 1'
#
loop_
_entity.id
_entity.type
_entity.pdbx_description
1 polymer ?
#
loop_
_entity_poly.entity_id
_entity_poly.type
_entity_poly.pdbx_seq_one_letter_code
_entity_poly.pdbx_strand_id
1 'polypeptide(L)'
;MRDGEVLVLVEVRARAHAGYGGAAASIGASKQGRLARAAALLLPVLLRRHWPGAPPPVRFDVVAFEAGRPHWLRGAFWLAEHAPAQGRRGQDAQGWRVR
;
A
#
# COMPACT_ATOMS: atom_id res chain seq x y z
N MET A 1 -9.75 -2.96 -0.63
CA MET A 1 -10.44 -3.56 -1.81
C MET A 1 -9.79 -4.90 -2.10
N ARG A 2 -10.50 -5.86 -2.69
CA ARG A 2 -9.91 -7.13 -3.17
C ARG A 2 -9.98 -7.15 -4.71
N ASP A 3 -8.88 -7.51 -5.36
CA ASP A 3 -8.75 -7.64 -6.81
C ASP A 3 -8.20 -9.05 -7.11
N GLY A 4 -9.09 -10.01 -7.36
CA GLY A 4 -8.74 -11.43 -7.35
C GLY A 4 -8.13 -11.85 -6.00
N GLU A 5 -6.90 -12.34 -6.03
CA GLU A 5 -6.13 -12.74 -4.84
C GLU A 5 -5.32 -11.60 -4.21
N VAL A 6 -5.43 -10.36 -4.72
CA VAL A 6 -4.64 -9.22 -4.25
C VAL A 6 -5.45 -8.37 -3.28
N LEU A 7 -4.85 -8.04 -2.13
CA LEU A 7 -5.36 -6.98 -1.26
C LEU A 7 -4.87 -5.63 -1.80
N VAL A 8 -5.82 -4.78 -2.20
CA VAL A 8 -5.53 -3.46 -2.74
C VAL A 8 -5.82 -2.39 -1.69
N LEU A 9 -4.79 -1.63 -1.34
CA LEU A 9 -4.86 -0.41 -0.55
C LEU A 9 -4.86 0.79 -1.50
N VAL A 10 -5.89 1.64 -1.43
CA VAL A 10 -6.06 2.75 -2.38
C VAL A 10 -5.84 4.08 -1.67
N GLU A 11 -4.86 4.85 -2.13
CA GLU A 11 -4.71 6.26 -1.76
C GLU A 11 -5.56 7.11 -2.71
N VAL A 12 -6.50 7.89 -2.17
CA VAL A 12 -7.33 8.82 -2.95
C VAL A 12 -6.85 10.25 -2.72
N ARG A 13 -6.65 11.00 -3.80
CA ARG A 13 -6.18 12.38 -3.72
C ARG A 13 -6.99 13.30 -4.63
N ALA A 14 -7.53 14.37 -4.07
CA ALA A 14 -8.02 15.50 -4.85
C ALA A 14 -6.93 16.58 -4.98
N ARG A 15 -6.81 17.18 -6.16
CA ARG A 15 -5.92 18.34 -6.38
C ARG A 15 -6.73 19.50 -6.99
N ALA A 16 -6.48 20.69 -6.46
CA ALA A 16 -7.03 21.94 -7.02
C ALA A 16 -6.25 22.42 -8.27
N HIS A 17 -4.96 22.10 -8.38
CA HIS A 17 -4.10 22.54 -9.49
C HIS A 17 -3.21 21.42 -10.03
N ALA A 18 -2.99 21.42 -11.35
CA ALA A 18 -2.27 20.38 -12.10
C ALA A 18 -0.73 20.58 -12.18
N GLY A 19 -0.18 21.61 -11.54
CA GLY A 19 1.21 22.05 -11.77
C GLY A 19 2.35 21.17 -11.23
N TYR A 20 2.07 20.07 -10.52
CA TYR A 20 3.09 19.23 -9.87
C TYR A 20 3.01 17.76 -10.29
N GLY A 21 3.16 17.48 -11.58
CA GLY A 21 3.21 16.12 -12.15
C GLY A 21 1.95 15.29 -11.91
N GLY A 22 1.65 14.34 -12.80
CA GLY A 22 0.45 13.51 -12.69
C GLY A 22 0.43 12.61 -11.44
N ALA A 23 -0.61 11.77 -11.33
CA ALA A 23 -0.80 10.81 -10.23
C ALA A 23 0.47 10.03 -9.82
N ALA A 24 1.28 9.59 -10.80
CA ALA A 24 2.53 8.87 -10.56
C ALA A 24 3.59 9.71 -9.84
N ALA A 25 3.76 10.98 -10.22
CA ALA A 25 4.69 11.90 -9.55
C ALA A 25 4.28 12.19 -8.09
N SER A 26 3.03 11.92 -7.74
CA SER A 26 2.51 12.12 -6.38
C SER A 26 2.91 11.04 -5.39
N ILE A 27 3.44 9.90 -5.84
CA ILE A 27 3.86 8.75 -5.02
C ILE A 27 5.36 8.53 -5.10
N GLY A 28 6.12 9.59 -4.76
CA GLY A 28 7.56 9.47 -4.57
C GLY A 28 7.93 8.57 -3.38
N ALA A 29 9.20 8.18 -3.30
CA ALA A 29 9.73 7.24 -2.30
C ALA A 29 9.34 7.57 -0.84
N SER A 30 9.35 8.87 -0.47
CA SER A 30 8.94 9.30 0.88
C SER A 30 7.47 8.94 1.18
N LYS A 31 6.57 9.12 0.21
CA LYS A 31 5.16 8.80 0.37
C LYS A 31 4.93 7.29 0.36
N GLN A 32 5.63 6.54 -0.49
CA GLN A 32 5.62 5.08 -0.46
C GLN A 32 6.04 4.55 0.93
N GLY A 33 7.14 5.05 1.49
CA GLY A 33 7.61 4.67 2.82
C GLY A 33 6.61 4.98 3.93
N ARG A 34 5.92 6.14 3.87
CA ARG A 34 4.87 6.47 4.84
C ARG A 34 3.66 5.53 4.74
N LEU A 35 3.22 5.23 3.52
CA LEU A 35 2.12 4.31 3.27
C LEU A 35 2.47 2.87 3.69
N ALA A 36 3.70 2.42 3.45
CA ALA A 36 4.19 1.14 3.91
C ALA A 36 4.19 1.03 5.45
N ARG A 37 4.65 2.08 6.15
CA ARG A 37 4.57 2.13 7.62
C ARG A 37 3.13 2.09 8.14
N ALA A 38 2.21 2.82 7.51
CA ALA A 38 0.81 2.77 7.88
C ALA A 38 0.20 1.37 7.66
N ALA A 39 0.53 0.73 6.54
CA ALA A 39 0.11 -0.64 6.28
C ALA A 39 0.69 -1.65 7.28
N ALA A 40 1.92 -1.47 7.76
CA ALA A 40 2.51 -2.33 8.78
C ALA A 40 1.70 -2.37 10.10
N LEU A 41 0.97 -1.29 10.41
CA LEU A 41 0.08 -1.24 11.57
C LEU A 41 -1.28 -1.89 11.29
N LEU A 42 -1.82 -1.72 10.08
CA LEU A 42 -3.15 -2.18 9.71
C LEU A 42 -3.20 -3.67 9.30
N LEU A 43 -2.24 -4.10 8.48
CA LEU A 43 -2.23 -5.44 7.87
C LEU A 43 -2.28 -6.59 8.89
N PRO A 44 -1.57 -6.57 10.03
CA PRO A 44 -1.58 -7.71 10.95
C PRO A 44 -2.97 -8.02 11.50
N VAL A 45 -3.80 -6.99 11.68
CA VAL A 45 -5.20 -7.13 12.12
C VAL A 45 -6.06 -7.68 10.98
N LEU A 46 -5.95 -7.09 9.78
CA LEU A 46 -6.74 -7.51 8.62
C LEU A 46 -6.42 -8.95 8.20
N LEU A 47 -5.14 -9.30 8.14
CA LEU A 47 -4.68 -10.62 7.70
C LEU A 47 -5.11 -11.71 8.67
N ARG A 48 -4.99 -11.50 9.98
CA ARG A 48 -5.50 -12.45 10.99
C ARG A 48 -6.99 -12.70 10.87
N ARG A 49 -7.77 -11.66 10.51
CA ARG A 49 -9.23 -11.75 10.45
C ARG A 49 -9.75 -12.36 9.14
N HIS A 50 -9.09 -12.07 8.02
CA HIS A 50 -9.63 -12.35 6.69
C HIS A 50 -8.78 -13.31 5.84
N TRP A 51 -7.52 -13.52 6.22
CA TRP A 51 -6.57 -14.41 5.52
C TRP A 51 -5.74 -15.23 6.52
N PRO A 52 -6.38 -16.06 7.36
CA PRO A 52 -5.65 -16.90 8.29
C PRO A 52 -4.77 -17.89 7.52
N GLY A 53 -3.46 -17.85 7.77
CA GLY A 53 -2.48 -18.82 7.23
C GLY A 53 -1.90 -18.49 5.85
N ALA A 54 -2.61 -17.73 5.01
CA ALA A 54 -2.15 -17.40 3.65
C ALA A 54 -2.35 -15.91 3.34
N PRO A 55 -1.41 -15.03 3.74
CA PRO A 55 -1.53 -13.60 3.46
C PRO A 55 -1.45 -13.33 1.95
N PRO A 56 -2.36 -12.51 1.39
CA PRO A 56 -2.34 -12.17 -0.03
C PRO A 56 -1.21 -11.18 -0.36
N PRO A 57 -0.80 -11.09 -1.63
CA PRO A 57 -0.03 -9.95 -2.12
C PRO A 57 -0.75 -8.64 -1.82
N VAL A 58 0.02 -7.61 -1.44
CA VAL A 58 -0.52 -6.27 -1.12
C VAL A 58 -0.05 -5.26 -2.15
N ARG A 59 -1.00 -4.68 -2.88
CA ARG A 59 -0.79 -3.65 -3.90
C ARG A 59 -1.28 -2.31 -3.41
N PHE A 60 -0.52 -1.25 -3.70
CA PHE A 60 -1.00 0.11 -3.55
C PHE A 60 -1.42 0.70 -4.89
N ASP A 61 -2.65 1.19 -4.92
CA ASP A 61 -3.21 1.93 -6.05
C ASP A 61 -3.42 3.40 -5.66
N VAL A 62 -3.44 4.28 -6.66
CA VAL A 62 -3.77 5.69 -6.46
C VAL A 62 -4.89 6.13 -7.37
N VAL A 63 -5.87 6.81 -6.80
CA VAL A 63 -6.89 7.54 -7.55
C VAL A 63 -6.66 9.04 -7.33
N ALA A 64 -6.22 9.73 -8.38
CA ALA A 64 -6.01 11.17 -8.37
C ALA A 64 -7.13 11.88 -9.12
N PHE A 65 -7.78 12.86 -8.50
CA PHE A 65 -8.74 13.73 -9.17
C PHE A 65 -8.05 15.00 -9.65
N GLU A 66 -8.10 15.23 -10.96
CA GLU A 66 -7.57 16.42 -11.63
C GLU A 66 -8.72 17.06 -12.41
N ALA A 67 -9.02 18.33 -12.12
CA ALA A 67 -10.17 19.05 -12.68
C ALA A 67 -11.49 18.24 -12.59
N GLY A 68 -11.71 17.57 -11.45
CA GLY A 68 -12.89 16.74 -11.21
C GLY A 68 -12.90 15.36 -11.90
N ARG A 69 -11.87 15.03 -12.70
CA ARG A 69 -11.76 13.74 -13.39
C ARG A 69 -10.85 12.78 -12.64
N PRO A 70 -11.30 11.54 -12.35
CA PRO A 70 -10.47 10.55 -11.70
C PRO A 70 -9.45 9.94 -12.67
N HIS A 71 -8.22 9.79 -12.20
CA HIS A 71 -7.14 9.08 -12.84
C HIS A 71 -6.67 7.97 -11.90
N TRP A 72 -6.85 6.72 -12.33
CA TRP A 72 -6.48 5.56 -11.53
C TRP A 72 -5.14 5.00 -12.00
N LEU A 73 -4.11 5.17 -11.18
CA LEU A 73 -2.85 4.48 -11.29
C LEU A 73 -2.92 3.17 -10.51
N ARG A 74 -3.11 2.06 -11.21
CA ARG A 74 -3.05 0.71 -10.64
C ARG A 74 -1.59 0.29 -10.46
N GLY A 75 -1.27 -0.33 -9.33
CA GLY A 75 0.08 -0.82 -9.04
C GLY A 75 1.11 0.29 -8.92
N ALA A 76 0.75 1.37 -8.22
CA ALA A 76 1.68 2.47 -7.96
C ALA A 76 2.94 2.00 -7.21
N PHE A 77 2.80 1.00 -6.34
CA PHE A 77 3.89 0.17 -5.81
C PHE A 77 3.31 -1.07 -5.11
N TRP A 78 4.18 -2.03 -4.78
CA TRP A 78 3.79 -3.25 -4.07
C TRP A 78 4.52 -3.34 -2.74
N LEU A 79 3.92 -4.05 -1.77
CA LEU A 79 4.70 -4.50 -0.64
C LEU A 79 5.35 -5.84 -0.98
N ALA A 80 6.62 -5.97 -0.64
CA ALA A 80 7.32 -7.24 -0.59
C ALA A 80 6.57 -8.20 0.33
N GLU A 81 6.52 -9.47 -0.07
CA GLU A 81 6.04 -10.54 0.79
C GLU A 81 6.66 -10.49 2.19
N HIS A 82 5.82 -10.84 3.16
CA HIS A 82 6.22 -10.96 4.55
C HIS A 82 7.22 -12.10 4.68
N ALA A 83 8.49 -11.81 4.94
CA ALA A 83 9.42 -12.86 5.34
C ALA A 83 8.91 -13.46 6.66
N PRO A 84 8.80 -14.80 6.78
CA PRO A 84 8.41 -15.41 8.04
C PRO A 84 9.41 -14.99 9.12
N ALA A 85 8.89 -14.54 10.26
CA ALA A 85 9.70 -14.19 11.42
C ALA A 85 10.41 -15.44 11.95
N GLN A 86 11.62 -15.71 11.47
CA GLN A 86 12.47 -16.77 12.01
C GLN A 86 13.06 -16.31 13.35
N GLY A 87 12.48 -16.83 14.43
CA GLY A 87 13.10 -17.03 15.74
C GLY A 87 14.02 -15.93 16.28
N ARG A 88 13.45 -14.82 16.77
CA ARG A 88 14.09 -14.05 17.87
C ARG A 88 13.04 -13.71 18.91
N ARG A 89 13.23 -14.21 20.13
CA ARG A 89 12.59 -13.66 21.33
C ARG A 89 13.11 -12.23 21.50
N GLY A 90 12.30 -11.25 21.16
CA GLY A 90 12.64 -9.82 21.16
C GLY A 90 11.72 -9.12 20.18
N GLN A 91 10.85 -8.24 20.69
CA GLN A 91 9.67 -7.73 20.00
C GLN A 91 10.04 -6.63 18.99
N ASP A 92 10.36 -7.02 17.76
CA ASP A 92 10.56 -6.05 16.67
C ASP A 92 9.56 -6.33 15.53
N ALA A 93 8.73 -5.34 15.23
CA ALA A 93 7.59 -5.44 14.34
C ALA A 93 7.99 -5.66 12.85
N GLN A 94 7.65 -6.84 12.33
CA GLN A 94 6.92 -7.03 11.05
C GLN A 94 7.31 -6.07 9.91
N GLY A 95 8.46 -6.30 9.29
CA GLY A 95 9.04 -5.42 8.27
C GLY A 95 8.51 -5.65 6.85
N TRP A 96 7.40 -5.01 6.49
CA TRP A 96 7.00 -4.87 5.08
C TRP A 96 7.92 -3.88 4.35
N ARG A 97 8.41 -4.23 3.16
CA ARG A 97 9.24 -3.35 2.32
C ARG A 97 8.51 -2.99 1.03
N VAL A 98 8.82 -1.85 0.43
CA VAL A 98 8.28 -1.47 -0.89
C VAL A 98 9.10 -2.19 -1.99
N ARG A 99 8.43 -2.71 -3.02
CA ARG A 99 9.00 -3.22 -4.27
C ARG A 99 8.58 -2.34 -5.44
#